data_AF-A0A522TEV8-F1
#
_entry.id   AF-A0A522TEV8-F1
#
_cell.length_a   1.000
_cell.length_b   1.000
_cell.length_c   1.000
_cell.angle_alpha   90.00
_cell.angle_beta   90.00
_cell.angle_gamma   90.00
#
_symmetry.space_group_name_H-M   'P 1'
#
loop_
_entity.id
_entity.type
_entity.pdbx_description
1 polymer ?
#
loop_
_entity_poly.entity_id
_entity_poly.type
_entity_poly.pdbx_seq_one_letter_code
_entity_poly.pdbx_strand_id
1 'polypeptide(L)'
;MAAVLAGCAPSGLHYTLTANAYGPNALQPPRAAAHAKPRRLHLRLQGGAACRALHGGYDGGALFGFAWRLRNRDVGVMVDSRLSHFHGNLPVPLLHGIQSLHNTLESAVGAGCLSPEASQTLLRRTAADVALDPGLAQRIVFGAYGTQQYIDIAGAVELDLTYALHQNQPRRYDRGYVARRYRFRSHDGLGRGWLQLRSTRVQNAPVPHHIPPAPIPLPLAGPPVYLRLFFYLRIAPNAHDVALVAARTHAALAQATTILHHNPRSCASMRVPGIRCLVTPADDTLEAGIAVTVQGVAVAAPLPGSVRQALNAAGLYDTNTLARTLRVLRPYQGHLIPVHAPNPDALLDLVLSGGERISW
;
A
#
# COMPACT_ATOMS: atom_id res chain seq x y z
N MET A 1 45.39 11.84 5.84
CA MET A 1 45.15 11.84 4.37
C MET A 1 43.79 11.23 4.12
N ALA A 2 42.78 12.08 3.93
CA ALA A 2 41.41 11.68 3.66
C ALA A 2 41.25 11.52 2.14
N ALA A 3 41.00 10.30 1.68
CA ALA A 3 40.60 10.05 0.30
C ALA A 3 39.14 10.48 0.15
N VAL A 4 38.93 11.65 -0.46
CA VAL A 4 37.64 12.08 -1.00
C VAL A 4 37.34 11.14 -2.16
N LEU A 5 36.51 10.14 -1.91
CA LEU A 5 35.86 9.37 -2.97
C LEU A 5 34.87 10.31 -3.66
N ALA A 6 35.32 10.94 -4.73
CA ALA A 6 34.45 11.58 -5.72
C ALA A 6 33.60 10.48 -6.35
N GLY A 7 32.43 10.24 -5.76
CA GLY A 7 31.42 9.35 -6.33
C GLY A 7 30.95 9.95 -7.65
N CYS A 8 31.11 9.20 -8.74
CA CYS A 8 30.47 9.49 -10.02
C CYS A 8 28.99 9.82 -9.77
N ALA A 9 28.53 10.97 -10.26
CA ALA A 9 27.11 11.33 -10.21
C ALA A 9 26.31 10.18 -10.88
N PRO A 10 25.32 9.58 -10.20
CA PRO A 10 24.50 8.56 -10.84
C PRO A 10 23.82 9.20 -12.04
N SER A 11 23.87 8.52 -13.19
CA SER A 11 23.09 8.78 -14.40
C SER A 11 21.80 9.56 -14.12
N GLY A 12 21.55 10.67 -14.84
CA GLY A 12 20.49 11.69 -14.62
C GLY A 12 19.03 11.23 -14.61
N LEU A 13 18.72 10.09 -13.99
CA LEU A 13 17.40 9.56 -13.72
C LEU A 13 16.85 10.23 -12.46
N HIS A 14 15.74 10.93 -12.63
CA HIS A 14 15.00 11.55 -11.55
C HIS A 14 13.51 11.48 -11.86
N TYR A 15 12.69 11.48 -10.80
CA TYR A 15 11.28 11.79 -10.97
C TYR A 15 11.11 13.30 -11.03
N THR A 16 10.15 13.77 -11.82
CA THR A 16 9.75 15.17 -11.85
C THR A 16 8.29 15.27 -11.45
N LEU A 17 8.02 15.86 -10.29
CA LEU A 17 6.70 16.36 -9.97
C LEU A 17 6.43 17.54 -10.89
N THR A 18 5.31 17.55 -11.60
CA THR A 18 4.92 18.67 -12.46
C THR A 18 3.65 19.30 -11.94
N ALA A 19 3.65 20.63 -11.79
CA ALA A 19 2.44 21.38 -11.51
C ALA A 19 1.43 21.14 -12.64
N ASN A 20 0.21 20.75 -12.26
CA ASN A 20 -0.90 20.61 -13.19
C ASN A 20 -1.81 21.83 -13.02
N ALA A 21 -2.42 22.29 -14.11
CA ALA A 21 -3.35 23.42 -14.07
C ALA A 21 -4.59 23.18 -13.18
N TYR A 22 -4.82 21.91 -12.78
CA TYR A 22 -6.03 21.47 -12.09
C TYR A 22 -5.82 20.92 -10.67
N GLY A 23 -4.60 20.88 -10.13
CA GLY A 23 -4.33 20.32 -8.78
C GLY A 23 -2.91 19.79 -8.56
N PRO A 24 -2.66 19.03 -7.46
CA PRO A 24 -1.30 18.66 -7.03
C PRO A 24 -0.52 17.88 -8.07
N ASN A 25 0.81 17.94 -7.90
CA ASN A 25 1.76 17.60 -8.94
C ASN A 25 1.66 16.14 -9.42
N ALA A 26 1.54 15.94 -10.73
CA ALA A 26 1.69 14.62 -11.34
C ALA A 26 3.16 14.17 -11.25
N LEU A 27 3.40 12.90 -10.94
CA LEU A 27 4.76 12.36 -10.86
C LEU A 27 5.18 11.80 -12.23
N GLN A 28 6.07 12.49 -12.92
CA GLN A 28 6.67 12.00 -14.16
C GLN A 28 7.86 11.07 -13.86
N PRO A 29 7.87 9.84 -14.39
CA PRO A 29 8.96 8.91 -14.13
C PRO A 29 10.20 9.16 -15.01
N PRO A 30 11.38 8.66 -14.60
CA PRO A 30 12.69 9.05 -15.16
C PRO A 30 12.89 8.78 -16.64
N ARG A 31 12.13 7.84 -17.20
CA ARG A 31 12.19 7.44 -18.61
C ARG A 31 10.91 7.76 -19.37
N ALA A 32 10.00 8.52 -18.76
CA ALA A 32 8.84 9.02 -19.47
C ALA A 32 9.13 10.36 -20.13
N ALA A 33 9.24 10.35 -21.46
CA ALA A 33 8.92 11.55 -22.21
C ALA A 33 7.48 11.96 -21.85
N ALA A 34 7.24 13.26 -21.67
CA ALA A 34 5.96 13.88 -21.30
C ALA A 34 4.86 13.75 -22.37
N HIS A 35 4.84 12.66 -23.13
CA HIS A 35 3.98 12.47 -24.29
C HIS A 35 2.54 12.14 -23.90
N ALA A 36 1.61 12.79 -24.61
CA ALA A 36 0.16 12.61 -24.54
C ALA A 36 -0.38 11.27 -25.11
N LYS A 37 0.50 10.33 -25.47
CA LYS A 37 0.08 9.04 -26.05
C LYS A 37 -0.15 8.02 -24.93
N PRO A 38 -1.20 7.19 -25.01
CA PRO A 38 -1.41 6.09 -24.07
C PRO A 38 -0.16 5.23 -23.95
N ARG A 39 0.28 5.01 -22.70
CA ARG A 39 1.41 4.11 -22.43
C ARG A 39 0.87 2.70 -22.28
N ARG A 40 1.38 1.79 -23.12
CA ARG A 40 1.12 0.37 -22.99
C ARG A 40 2.30 -0.28 -22.30
N LEU A 41 2.09 -0.71 -21.06
CA LEU A 41 3.05 -1.50 -20.31
C LEU A 41 2.75 -2.97 -20.54
N HIS A 42 3.74 -3.71 -21.01
CA HIS A 42 3.68 -5.15 -21.18
C HIS A 42 4.62 -5.81 -20.19
N LEU A 43 4.08 -6.77 -19.44
CA LEU A 43 4.85 -7.69 -18.64
C LEU A 43 4.61 -9.10 -19.15
N ARG A 44 5.69 -9.67 -19.68
CA ARG A 44 5.75 -11.09 -19.97
C ARG A 44 6.01 -11.84 -18.66
N LEU A 45 5.03 -12.62 -18.25
CA LEU A 45 5.05 -13.46 -17.07
C LEU A 45 6.02 -14.62 -17.30
N GLN A 46 6.95 -14.81 -16.37
CA GLN A 46 7.84 -15.97 -16.39
C GLN A 46 7.21 -17.09 -15.55
N GLY A 47 7.08 -18.29 -16.15
CA GLY A 47 6.41 -19.43 -15.52
C GLY A 47 4.88 -19.38 -15.57
N GLY A 48 4.23 -20.45 -15.13
CA GLY A 48 2.76 -20.54 -15.01
C GLY A 48 2.04 -21.24 -16.18
N ALA A 49 0.81 -21.69 -15.89
CA ALA A 49 -0.11 -22.26 -16.88
C ALA A 49 -0.56 -21.20 -17.91
N ALA A 50 -1.03 -21.64 -19.08
CA ALA A 50 -1.59 -20.72 -20.06
C ALA A 50 -2.91 -20.13 -19.53
N CYS A 51 -3.00 -18.80 -19.47
CA CYS A 51 -4.20 -18.14 -18.99
C CYS A 51 -5.21 -17.90 -20.11
N ARG A 52 -6.49 -18.06 -19.76
CA ARG A 52 -7.60 -17.60 -20.61
C ARG A 52 -7.42 -16.12 -20.90
N ALA A 53 -7.70 -15.72 -22.13
CA ALA A 53 -7.69 -14.32 -22.49
C ALA A 53 -8.77 -13.57 -21.69
N LEU A 54 -8.35 -12.65 -20.84
CA LEU A 54 -9.20 -11.74 -20.09
C LEU A 54 -8.86 -10.31 -20.49
N HIS A 55 -9.86 -9.47 -20.55
CA HIS A 55 -9.68 -8.04 -20.77
C HIS A 55 -10.72 -7.31 -19.95
N GLY A 56 -10.39 -6.09 -19.60
CA GLY A 56 -11.28 -5.25 -18.83
C GLY A 56 -10.66 -3.88 -18.63
N GLY A 57 -11.33 -3.08 -17.81
CA GLY A 57 -10.98 -1.70 -17.58
C GLY A 57 -12.08 -0.76 -18.00
N TYR A 58 -11.73 0.52 -18.05
CA TYR A 58 -12.61 1.60 -18.40
C TYR A 58 -12.10 2.28 -19.66
N ASP A 59 -12.94 2.28 -20.69
CA ASP A 59 -12.76 3.09 -21.89
C ASP A 59 -13.65 4.33 -21.75
N GLY A 60 -13.06 5.46 -21.36
CA GLY A 60 -13.73 6.76 -21.34
C GLY A 60 -13.80 7.41 -22.73
N GLY A 61 -13.63 6.63 -23.80
CA GLY A 61 -13.57 7.11 -25.17
C GLY A 61 -12.36 8.01 -25.41
N ALA A 62 -12.58 9.12 -26.11
CA ALA A 62 -11.52 10.04 -26.48
C ALA A 62 -10.91 10.81 -25.30
N LEU A 63 -11.43 10.71 -24.07
CA LEU A 63 -11.06 11.61 -22.96
C LEU A 63 -10.02 11.02 -22.00
N PHE A 64 -10.16 9.75 -21.61
CA PHE A 64 -9.22 9.04 -20.74
C PHE A 64 -9.56 7.55 -20.69
N GLY A 65 -8.58 6.68 -20.45
CA GLY A 65 -8.80 5.24 -20.39
C GLY A 65 -7.81 4.52 -19.49
N PHE A 66 -8.30 3.50 -18.80
CA PHE A 66 -7.50 2.53 -18.07
C PHE A 66 -7.97 1.15 -18.52
N ALA A 67 -7.24 0.54 -19.44
CA ALA A 67 -7.58 -0.78 -19.97
C ALA A 67 -6.47 -1.77 -19.63
N TRP A 68 -6.82 -3.02 -19.45
CA TRP A 68 -5.85 -4.08 -19.26
C TRP A 68 -6.28 -5.33 -20.02
N ARG A 69 -5.29 -6.15 -20.34
CA ARG A 69 -5.48 -7.41 -21.05
C ARG A 69 -4.50 -8.43 -20.51
N LEU A 70 -5.03 -9.56 -20.05
CA LEU A 70 -4.28 -10.76 -19.77
C LEU A 70 -4.49 -11.72 -20.94
N ARG A 71 -3.42 -12.17 -21.60
CA ARG A 71 -3.51 -13.21 -22.64
C ARG A 71 -2.30 -14.13 -22.52
N ASN A 72 -2.54 -15.43 -22.39
CA ASN A 72 -1.47 -16.41 -22.21
C ASN A 72 -0.57 -16.02 -21.02
N ARG A 73 0.72 -15.76 -21.28
CA ARG A 73 1.70 -15.31 -20.29
C ARG A 73 2.02 -13.82 -20.41
N ASP A 74 1.14 -13.03 -21.02
CA ASP A 74 1.35 -11.59 -21.18
C ASP A 74 0.24 -10.82 -20.47
N VAL A 75 0.63 -9.91 -19.57
CA VAL A 75 -0.28 -8.89 -19.04
C VAL A 75 0.11 -7.55 -19.64
N GLY A 76 -0.84 -6.93 -20.33
CA GLY A 76 -0.76 -5.56 -20.78
C GLY A 76 -1.64 -4.67 -19.91
N VAL A 77 -1.09 -3.57 -19.42
CA VAL A 77 -1.89 -2.46 -18.88
C VAL A 77 -1.68 -1.26 -19.79
N MET A 78 -2.77 -0.72 -20.29
CA MET A 78 -2.79 0.48 -21.11
C MET A 78 -3.38 1.61 -20.26
N VAL A 79 -2.56 2.63 -20.04
CA VAL A 79 -2.92 3.76 -19.20
C VAL A 79 -2.83 5.03 -20.03
N ASP A 80 -3.94 5.76 -20.12
CA ASP A 80 -3.93 7.09 -20.73
C ASP A 80 -3.16 8.06 -19.84
N SER A 81 -2.18 8.76 -20.42
CA SER A 81 -1.38 9.79 -19.74
C SER A 81 -2.23 10.91 -19.13
N ARG A 82 -3.44 11.15 -19.63
CA ARG A 82 -4.39 12.16 -19.11
C ARG A 82 -5.00 11.77 -17.77
N LEU A 83 -4.80 10.53 -17.31
CA LEU A 83 -5.19 10.14 -15.96
C LEU A 83 -4.43 10.92 -14.87
N SER A 84 -3.30 11.54 -15.22
CA SER A 84 -2.57 12.47 -14.35
C SER A 84 -3.36 13.72 -13.93
N HIS A 85 -4.53 13.99 -14.54
CA HIS A 85 -5.40 15.13 -14.19
C HIS A 85 -6.46 14.80 -13.11
N PHE A 86 -6.62 13.54 -12.70
CA PHE A 86 -7.64 13.20 -11.68
C PHE A 86 -7.06 13.27 -10.27
N HIS A 87 -7.42 14.33 -9.54
CA HIS A 87 -6.90 14.65 -8.21
C HIS A 87 -7.71 14.00 -7.08
N GLY A 88 -7.33 12.79 -6.65
CA GLY A 88 -7.95 12.09 -5.51
C GLY A 88 -9.41 11.64 -5.69
N ASN A 89 -10.21 12.42 -6.42
CA ASN A 89 -11.57 12.18 -6.89
C ASN A 89 -11.50 11.48 -8.23
N LEU A 90 -11.12 10.20 -8.19
CA LEU A 90 -11.14 9.36 -9.38
C LEU A 90 -12.60 9.10 -9.78
N PRO A 91 -12.95 9.23 -11.07
CA PRO A 91 -14.27 8.84 -11.56
C PRO A 91 -14.59 7.42 -11.12
N VAL A 92 -15.83 7.18 -10.67
CA VAL A 92 -16.30 5.85 -10.26
C VAL A 92 -15.96 4.76 -11.30
N PRO A 93 -16.10 5.00 -12.63
CA PRO A 93 -15.70 4.01 -13.61
C PRO A 93 -14.19 3.67 -13.62
N LEU A 94 -13.32 4.64 -13.34
CA LEU A 94 -11.88 4.40 -13.22
C LEU A 94 -11.56 3.56 -11.97
N LEU A 95 -12.25 3.84 -10.84
CA LEU A 95 -12.16 3.00 -9.64
C LEU A 95 -12.59 1.55 -9.95
N HIS A 96 -13.68 1.36 -10.69
CA HIS A 96 -14.09 0.03 -11.16
C HIS A 96 -13.07 -0.61 -12.10
N GLY A 97 -12.40 0.16 -12.96
CA GLY A 97 -11.32 -0.34 -13.82
C GLY A 97 -10.12 -0.87 -13.02
N ILE A 98 -9.67 -0.13 -11.99
CA ILE A 98 -8.60 -0.54 -11.08
C ILE A 98 -9.03 -1.77 -10.27
N GLN A 99 -10.25 -1.76 -9.74
CA GLN A 99 -10.84 -2.91 -9.06
C GLN A 99 -10.83 -4.16 -9.94
N SER A 100 -11.27 -4.01 -11.19
CA SER A 100 -11.36 -5.09 -12.17
C SER A 100 -9.98 -5.67 -12.50
N LEU A 101 -8.95 -4.82 -12.57
CA LEU A 101 -7.57 -5.26 -12.70
C LEU A 101 -7.16 -6.12 -11.50
N HIS A 102 -7.35 -5.61 -10.28
CA HIS A 102 -7.02 -6.33 -9.05
C HIS A 102 -7.74 -7.68 -8.96
N ASN A 103 -9.06 -7.71 -9.19
CA ASN A 103 -9.85 -8.95 -9.18
C ASN A 103 -9.35 -9.96 -10.21
N THR A 104 -8.90 -9.48 -11.38
CA THR A 104 -8.40 -10.36 -12.45
C THR A 104 -7.02 -10.90 -12.12
N LEU A 105 -6.12 -10.06 -11.59
CA LEU A 105 -4.83 -10.52 -11.12
C LEU A 105 -5.01 -11.51 -9.96
N GLU A 106 -5.95 -11.24 -9.05
CA GLU A 106 -6.32 -12.14 -7.96
C GLU A 106 -6.81 -13.50 -8.50
N SER A 107 -7.73 -13.48 -9.46
CA SER A 107 -8.25 -14.70 -10.10
C SER A 107 -7.15 -15.47 -10.84
N ALA A 108 -6.25 -14.77 -11.54
CA ALA A 108 -5.12 -15.37 -12.24
C ALA A 108 -4.13 -16.02 -11.27
N VAL A 109 -3.87 -15.38 -10.12
CA VAL A 109 -3.05 -15.96 -9.05
C VAL A 109 -3.72 -17.21 -8.46
N GLY A 110 -5.02 -17.12 -8.17
CA GLY A 110 -5.81 -18.26 -7.65
C GLY A 110 -5.81 -19.47 -8.60
N ALA A 111 -5.79 -19.23 -9.91
CA ALA A 111 -5.72 -20.27 -10.93
C ALA A 111 -4.29 -20.82 -11.19
N GLY A 112 -3.26 -20.37 -10.46
CA GLY A 112 -1.86 -20.76 -10.71
C GLY A 112 -1.26 -20.20 -12.01
N CYS A 113 -1.92 -19.19 -12.56
CA CYS A 113 -1.65 -18.55 -13.84
C CYS A 113 -0.57 -17.46 -13.71
N LEU A 114 -0.52 -16.83 -12.53
CA LEU A 114 0.37 -15.73 -12.18
C LEU A 114 0.90 -15.96 -10.76
N SER A 115 2.16 -15.63 -10.49
CA SER A 115 2.65 -15.61 -9.11
C SER A 115 2.18 -14.32 -8.41
N PRO A 116 1.92 -14.35 -7.08
CA PRO A 116 1.59 -13.14 -6.32
C PRO A 116 2.65 -12.02 -6.47
N GLU A 117 3.92 -12.40 -6.56
CA GLU A 117 5.04 -11.47 -6.79
C GLU A 117 4.94 -10.77 -8.15
N ALA A 118 4.62 -11.52 -9.20
CA ALA A 118 4.50 -10.98 -10.55
C ALA A 118 3.28 -10.05 -10.66
N SER A 119 2.18 -10.37 -9.98
CA SER A 119 1.03 -9.46 -9.81
C SER A 119 1.45 -8.14 -9.16
N GLN A 120 2.13 -8.21 -8.01
CA GLN A 120 2.59 -7.02 -7.29
C GLN A 120 3.64 -6.22 -8.09
N THR A 121 4.53 -6.91 -8.79
CA THR A 121 5.54 -6.29 -9.67
C THR A 121 4.87 -5.55 -10.82
N LEU A 122 3.81 -6.11 -11.41
CA LEU A 122 3.02 -5.44 -12.42
C LEU A 122 2.39 -4.16 -11.89
N LEU A 123 1.66 -4.23 -10.77
CA LEU A 123 1.01 -3.06 -10.19
C LEU A 123 2.01 -1.94 -9.87
N ARG A 124 3.16 -2.29 -9.29
CA ARG A 124 4.24 -1.34 -8.99
C ARG A 124 4.87 -0.75 -10.24
N ARG A 125 5.13 -1.56 -11.26
CA ARG A 125 5.65 -1.05 -12.55
C ARG A 125 4.64 -0.15 -13.24
N THR A 126 3.35 -0.49 -13.20
CA THR A 126 2.29 0.39 -13.70
C THR A 126 2.29 1.73 -12.98
N ALA A 127 2.42 1.74 -11.65
CA ALA A 127 2.51 2.95 -10.87
C ALA A 127 3.82 3.74 -11.09
N ALA A 128 4.92 3.06 -11.43
CA ALA A 128 6.25 3.66 -11.54
C ALA A 128 6.65 4.08 -12.97
N ASP A 129 6.09 3.48 -14.03
CA ASP A 129 6.49 3.72 -15.42
C ASP A 129 5.49 4.60 -16.21
N VAL A 130 4.33 4.92 -15.60
CA VAL A 130 3.33 5.84 -16.13
C VAL A 130 3.30 7.12 -15.29
N ALA A 131 3.20 8.27 -15.96
CA ALA A 131 2.92 9.52 -15.28
C ALA A 131 1.48 9.50 -14.73
N LEU A 132 1.36 9.41 -13.40
CA LEU A 132 0.08 9.29 -12.71
C LEU A 132 -0.02 10.33 -11.61
N ASP A 133 -1.27 10.65 -11.26
CA ASP A 133 -1.55 11.25 -9.96
C ASP A 133 -1.01 10.30 -8.86
N PRO A 134 -0.26 10.81 -7.88
CA PRO A 134 0.32 9.97 -6.83
C PRO A 134 -0.73 9.15 -6.04
N GLY A 135 -1.96 9.68 -5.85
CA GLY A 135 -3.07 8.96 -5.24
C GLY A 135 -3.59 7.82 -6.12
N LEU A 136 -3.69 8.03 -7.43
CA LEU A 136 -3.99 6.98 -8.40
C LEU A 136 -2.92 5.88 -8.40
N ALA A 137 -1.63 6.26 -8.39
CA ALA A 137 -0.53 5.31 -8.30
C ALA A 137 -0.63 4.44 -7.03
N GLN A 138 -0.93 5.05 -5.88
CA GLN A 138 -1.13 4.33 -4.63
C GLN A 138 -2.31 3.35 -4.71
N ARG A 139 -3.44 3.74 -5.32
CA ARG A 139 -4.60 2.85 -5.51
C ARG A 139 -4.34 1.71 -6.50
N ILE A 140 -3.51 1.93 -7.51
CA ILE A 140 -3.07 0.85 -8.40
C ILE A 140 -2.24 -0.15 -7.60
N VAL A 141 -1.31 0.29 -6.73
CA VAL A 141 -0.44 -0.62 -5.97
C VAL A 141 -1.19 -1.37 -4.87
N PHE A 142 -1.90 -0.65 -4.01
CA PHE A 142 -2.50 -1.22 -2.79
C PHE A 142 -3.97 -1.60 -2.95
N GLY A 143 -4.56 -1.30 -4.11
CA GLY A 143 -5.99 -1.48 -4.34
C GLY A 143 -6.79 -0.22 -4.04
N ALA A 144 -8.05 -0.21 -4.44
CA ALA A 144 -8.97 0.87 -4.18
C ALA A 144 -9.55 0.72 -2.76
N TYR A 145 -8.73 0.89 -1.71
CA TYR A 145 -9.10 0.68 -0.29
C TYR A 145 -10.40 1.37 0.17
N GLY A 146 -10.89 2.39 -0.54
CA GLY A 146 -12.22 2.99 -0.32
C GLY A 146 -13.42 2.21 -0.90
N THR A 147 -13.23 1.44 -1.97
CA THR A 147 -14.29 0.62 -2.61
C THR A 147 -14.10 -0.88 -2.40
N GLN A 148 -12.84 -1.34 -2.28
CA GLN A 148 -12.47 -2.72 -2.06
C GLN A 148 -12.75 -3.20 -0.64
N GLN A 149 -12.80 -2.27 0.33
CA GLN A 149 -12.93 -2.60 1.75
C GLN A 149 -11.81 -3.53 2.26
N TYR A 150 -10.69 -3.66 1.53
CA TYR A 150 -9.52 -4.39 1.99
C TYR A 150 -8.24 -3.94 1.29
N ILE A 151 -7.10 -4.34 1.85
CA ILE A 151 -5.78 -4.33 1.22
C ILE A 151 -5.06 -5.64 1.48
N ASP A 152 -4.19 -6.05 0.56
CA ASP A 152 -3.25 -7.14 0.80
C ASP A 152 -2.04 -6.66 1.61
N ILE A 153 -1.71 -7.39 2.67
CA ILE A 153 -0.56 -7.10 3.52
C ILE A 153 0.65 -7.80 2.91
N ALA A 154 1.37 -7.08 2.07
CA ALA A 154 2.57 -7.55 1.40
C ALA A 154 3.59 -6.42 1.19
N GLY A 155 4.85 -6.82 0.95
CA GLY A 155 5.92 -5.90 0.52
C GLY A 155 6.21 -4.78 1.51
N ALA A 156 5.77 -3.55 1.18
CA ALA A 156 6.06 -2.33 1.93
C ALA A 156 4.89 -1.93 2.87
N VAL A 157 3.94 -2.81 3.12
CA VAL A 157 2.87 -2.56 4.09
C VAL A 157 3.31 -3.03 5.48
N GLU A 158 3.15 -2.16 6.48
CA GLU A 158 3.28 -2.47 7.91
C GLU A 158 1.92 -2.38 8.59
N LEU A 159 1.77 -3.06 9.72
CA LEU A 159 0.57 -3.02 10.56
C LEU A 159 0.91 -2.37 11.90
N ASP A 160 0.11 -1.39 12.29
CA ASP A 160 0.16 -0.77 13.62
C ASP A 160 -1.08 -1.22 14.41
N LEU A 161 -0.85 -1.91 15.53
CA LEU A 161 -1.89 -2.35 16.46
C LEU A 161 -1.81 -1.51 17.73
N THR A 162 -2.87 -0.77 18.04
CA THR A 162 -2.98 0.00 19.29
C THR A 162 -4.11 -0.54 20.14
N TYR A 163 -3.84 -0.76 21.43
CA TYR A 163 -4.84 -1.29 22.38
C TYR A 163 -4.59 -0.73 23.78
N ALA A 164 -5.62 -0.79 24.63
CA ALA A 164 -5.55 -0.25 25.98
C ALA A 164 -4.53 -1.01 26.86
N LEU A 165 -3.73 -0.28 27.63
CA LEU A 165 -2.80 -0.83 28.61
C LEU A 165 -3.52 -1.54 29.77
N HIS A 166 -4.69 -1.03 30.15
CA HIS A 166 -5.53 -1.56 31.22
C HIS A 166 -6.87 -2.04 30.64
N GLN A 167 -6.95 -3.30 30.21
CA GLN A 167 -8.17 -3.86 29.61
C GLN A 167 -9.35 -3.95 30.61
N ASN A 168 -9.10 -3.89 31.93
CA ASN A 168 -10.10 -4.17 32.97
C ASN A 168 -10.41 -2.99 33.92
N GLN A 169 -10.02 -1.74 33.58
CA GLN A 169 -10.31 -0.58 34.43
C GLN A 169 -11.12 0.50 33.70
N PRO A 170 -12.45 0.38 33.65
CA PRO A 170 -13.32 1.25 32.87
C PRO A 170 -13.40 2.71 33.36
N ARG A 171 -12.79 3.07 34.50
CA ARG A 171 -12.99 4.37 35.18
C ARG A 171 -11.76 5.28 35.31
N ARG A 172 -10.61 4.93 34.73
CA ARG A 172 -9.45 5.86 34.68
C ARG A 172 -9.43 6.57 33.32
N TYR A 173 -9.52 7.90 33.36
CA TYR A 173 -9.43 8.77 32.20
C TYR A 173 -8.01 8.86 31.62
N ASP A 174 -7.00 8.46 32.40
CA ASP A 174 -5.61 8.29 31.95
C ASP A 174 -5.41 6.90 31.32
N ARG A 175 -6.10 6.62 30.20
CA ARG A 175 -5.88 5.37 29.47
C ARG A 175 -4.52 5.43 28.79
N GLY A 176 -3.53 4.76 29.38
CA GLY A 176 -2.32 4.39 28.67
C GLY A 176 -2.66 3.44 27.52
N TYR A 177 -1.91 3.51 26.42
CA TYR A 177 -2.06 2.62 25.27
C TYR A 177 -0.76 1.90 24.97
N VAL A 178 -0.87 0.70 24.42
CA VAL A 178 0.25 -0.03 23.83
C VAL A 178 0.11 0.03 22.32
N ALA A 179 1.11 0.58 21.64
CA ALA A 179 1.24 0.56 20.19
C ALA A 179 2.32 -0.45 19.79
N ARG A 180 1.95 -1.45 18.99
CA ARG A 180 2.86 -2.45 18.42
C ARG A 180 2.90 -2.36 16.92
N ARG A 181 4.11 -2.26 16.37
CA ARG A 181 4.34 -2.21 14.92
C ARG A 181 4.81 -3.55 14.40
N TYR A 182 4.21 -4.01 13.31
CA TYR A 182 4.54 -5.26 12.66
C TYR A 182 4.90 -5.03 11.19
N ARG A 183 5.93 -5.72 10.73
CA ARG A 183 6.32 -5.74 9.33
C ARG A 183 6.04 -7.09 8.73
N PHE A 184 5.46 -7.13 7.53
CA PHE A 184 5.34 -8.37 6.79
C PHE A 184 6.71 -8.85 6.30
N ARG A 185 7.04 -10.10 6.58
CA ARG A 185 8.23 -10.78 6.07
C ARG A 185 7.80 -11.83 5.07
N SER A 186 8.14 -11.58 3.80
CA SER A 186 7.94 -12.54 2.72
C SER A 186 8.81 -13.77 2.96
N HIS A 187 8.23 -14.95 2.76
CA HIS A 187 8.91 -16.24 2.89
C HIS A 187 9.57 -16.66 1.57
N ASP A 188 8.84 -16.53 0.47
CA ASP A 188 9.12 -17.21 -0.79
C ASP A 188 9.02 -16.29 -2.00
N GLY A 189 8.90 -14.97 -1.80
CA GLY A 189 8.62 -14.02 -2.89
C GLY A 189 7.16 -14.06 -3.36
N LEU A 190 6.50 -15.22 -3.25
CA LEU A 190 5.11 -15.50 -3.61
C LEU A 190 4.08 -14.85 -2.67
N GLY A 191 4.42 -13.78 -1.96
CA GLY A 191 3.48 -13.02 -1.13
C GLY A 191 2.96 -13.75 0.11
N ARG A 192 3.49 -14.95 0.43
CA ARG A 192 3.24 -15.60 1.72
C ARG A 192 4.30 -15.23 2.72
N GLY A 193 3.93 -15.21 4.00
CA GLY A 193 4.85 -14.79 5.04
C GLY A 193 4.26 -14.81 6.42
N TRP A 194 4.88 -14.04 7.30
CA TRP A 194 4.46 -13.81 8.68
C TRP A 194 4.68 -12.35 9.05
N LEU A 195 4.01 -11.93 10.11
CA LEU A 195 4.24 -10.62 10.71
C LEU A 195 5.42 -10.70 11.68
N GLN A 196 6.37 -9.79 11.55
CA GLN A 196 7.47 -9.65 12.50
C GLN A 196 7.23 -8.41 13.36
N LEU A 197 7.18 -8.57 14.68
CA LEU A 197 7.15 -7.44 15.61
C LEU A 197 8.43 -6.60 15.43
N ARG A 198 8.26 -5.30 15.20
CA ARG A 198 9.34 -4.33 14.98
C ARG A 198 9.59 -3.48 16.20
N SER A 199 8.52 -3.01 16.83
CA SER A 199 8.59 -2.17 18.02
C SER A 199 7.35 -2.31 18.87
N THR A 200 7.51 -2.01 20.16
CA THR A 200 6.42 -1.85 21.12
C THR A 200 6.66 -0.53 21.82
N ARG A 201 5.63 0.31 21.92
CA ARG A 201 5.66 1.60 22.61
C ARG A 201 4.47 1.71 23.54
N VAL A 202 4.68 2.30 24.71
CA VAL A 202 3.60 2.72 25.61
C VAL A 202 3.40 4.22 25.41
N GLN A 203 2.13 4.62 25.30
CA GLN A 203 1.72 6.00 25.09
C GLN A 203 0.84 6.45 26.25
N ASN A 204 0.97 7.72 26.64
CA ASN A 204 0.13 8.38 27.65
C ASN A 204 0.10 7.65 29.03
N ALA A 205 1.14 6.88 29.34
CA ALA A 205 1.33 6.25 30.65
C ALA A 205 2.81 5.89 30.87
N PRO A 206 3.25 5.74 32.14
CA PRO A 206 4.53 5.11 32.45
C PRO A 206 4.60 3.69 31.86
N VAL A 207 5.77 3.30 31.38
CA VAL A 207 6.00 1.93 30.89
C VAL A 207 5.89 0.95 32.06
N PRO A 208 4.93 0.01 32.07
CA PRO A 208 4.83 -0.97 33.15
C PRO A 208 5.93 -2.02 33.04
N HIS A 209 6.22 -2.71 34.15
CA HIS A 209 7.13 -3.87 34.15
C HIS A 209 6.69 -4.99 33.20
N HIS A 210 5.38 -5.11 32.97
CA HIS A 210 4.80 -6.10 32.07
C HIS A 210 3.83 -5.42 31.11
N ILE A 211 4.18 -5.47 29.82
CA ILE A 211 3.30 -5.01 28.74
C ILE A 211 2.32 -6.14 28.43
N PRO A 212 0.99 -5.89 28.45
CA PRO A 212 0.01 -6.91 28.12
C PRO A 212 0.27 -7.50 26.72
N PRO A 213 -0.12 -8.76 26.47
CA PRO A 213 -0.05 -9.34 25.14
C PRO A 213 -1.02 -8.62 24.19
N ALA A 214 -0.78 -8.77 22.89
CA ALA A 214 -1.71 -8.28 21.88
C ALA A 214 -3.08 -8.97 22.05
N PRO A 215 -4.20 -8.23 21.97
CA PRO A 215 -5.55 -8.77 22.15
C PRO A 215 -5.97 -9.72 21.03
N ILE A 216 -5.28 -9.67 19.88
CA ILE A 216 -5.49 -10.56 18.74
C ILE A 216 -4.24 -11.42 18.47
N PRO A 217 -4.40 -12.73 18.22
CA PRO A 217 -3.28 -13.64 18.00
C PRO A 217 -2.75 -13.54 16.56
N LEU A 218 -2.01 -12.46 16.30
CA LEU A 218 -1.40 -12.20 14.99
C LEU A 218 -0.49 -13.36 14.54
N PRO A 219 -0.41 -13.65 13.24
CA PRO A 219 0.45 -14.71 12.69
C PRO A 219 1.93 -14.28 12.71
N LEU A 220 2.55 -14.38 13.89
CA LEU A 220 3.95 -13.98 14.11
C LEU A 220 4.96 -15.08 13.74
N ALA A 221 4.51 -16.33 13.75
CA ALA A 221 5.31 -17.51 13.45
C ALA A 221 4.40 -18.65 12.91
N GLY A 222 5.01 -19.69 12.36
CA GLY A 222 4.32 -20.86 11.81
C GLY A 222 4.37 -20.92 10.27
N PRO A 223 3.49 -21.71 9.65
CA PRO A 223 3.44 -21.83 8.19
C PRO A 223 3.18 -20.48 7.53
N PRO A 224 3.84 -20.17 6.39
CA PRO A 224 3.68 -18.90 5.70
C PRO A 224 2.26 -18.76 5.15
N VAL A 225 1.67 -17.58 5.33
CA VAL A 225 0.28 -17.27 4.96
C VAL A 225 0.19 -16.02 4.08
N TYR A 226 -0.86 -15.94 3.29
CA TYR A 226 -1.33 -14.70 2.70
C TYR A 226 -2.13 -13.92 3.72
N LEU A 227 -1.96 -12.60 3.75
CA LEU A 227 -2.62 -11.72 4.70
C LEU A 227 -3.40 -10.63 3.97
N ARG A 228 -4.65 -10.41 4.39
CA ARG A 228 -5.51 -9.35 3.88
C ARG A 228 -6.20 -8.65 5.04
N LEU A 229 -6.11 -7.32 5.07
CA LEU A 229 -6.76 -6.49 6.07
C LEU A 229 -8.03 -5.92 5.46
N PHE A 230 -9.16 -6.18 6.09
CA PHE A 230 -10.48 -5.67 5.70
C PHE A 230 -10.88 -4.48 6.56
N PHE A 231 -11.42 -3.45 5.94
CA PHE A 231 -11.97 -2.26 6.56
C PHE A 231 -13.49 -2.23 6.34
N TYR A 232 -14.26 -2.40 7.41
CA TYR A 232 -15.71 -2.30 7.34
C TYR A 232 -16.18 -0.96 7.92
N LEU A 233 -16.96 -0.23 7.13
CA LEU A 233 -17.61 1.00 7.58
C LEU A 233 -18.81 0.61 8.47
N ARG A 234 -18.76 0.92 9.77
CA ARG A 234 -19.98 0.95 10.59
C ARG A 234 -20.61 2.35 10.53
N ILE A 235 -21.90 2.37 10.86
CA ILE A 235 -22.82 3.51 10.79
C ILE A 235 -22.41 4.70 11.70
N ALA A 236 -21.43 4.52 12.59
CA ALA A 236 -20.95 5.56 13.51
C ALA A 236 -19.47 5.92 13.28
N PRO A 237 -19.06 7.19 13.39
CA PRO A 237 -17.70 7.66 13.09
C PRO A 237 -16.58 7.04 13.94
N ASN A 238 -16.92 6.39 15.05
CA ASN A 238 -15.97 5.89 16.05
C ASN A 238 -15.94 4.35 16.10
N ALA A 239 -16.68 3.69 15.21
CA ALA A 239 -16.84 2.24 15.21
C ALA A 239 -16.19 1.68 13.94
N HIS A 240 -14.94 1.24 14.03
CA HIS A 240 -14.27 0.53 12.94
C HIS A 240 -14.27 -0.97 13.24
N ASP A 241 -14.93 -1.76 12.40
CA ASP A 241 -14.65 -3.18 12.35
C ASP A 241 -13.50 -3.38 11.38
N VAL A 242 -12.37 -3.88 11.88
CA VAL A 242 -11.24 -4.29 11.07
C VAL A 242 -11.03 -5.78 11.27
N ALA A 243 -10.90 -6.52 10.16
CA ALA A 243 -10.58 -7.95 10.21
C ALA A 243 -9.28 -8.25 9.47
N LEU A 244 -8.37 -8.97 10.13
CA LEU A 244 -7.20 -9.54 9.47
C LEU A 244 -7.50 -10.99 9.09
N VAL A 245 -7.51 -11.28 7.79
CA VAL A 245 -7.64 -12.63 7.26
C VAL A 245 -6.26 -13.18 6.94
N ALA A 246 -5.95 -14.34 7.49
CA ALA A 246 -4.79 -15.14 7.14
C ALA A 246 -5.22 -16.43 6.44
N ALA A 247 -4.65 -16.72 5.27
CA ALA A 247 -4.98 -17.90 4.49
C ALA A 247 -3.74 -18.62 3.98
N ARG A 248 -3.74 -19.96 3.97
CA ARG A 248 -2.60 -20.75 3.44
C ARG A 248 -2.50 -20.71 1.92
N THR A 249 -3.61 -20.52 1.24
CA THR A 249 -3.69 -20.46 -0.22
C THR A 249 -4.43 -19.21 -0.66
N HIS A 250 -4.14 -18.77 -1.86
CA HIS A 250 -4.79 -17.62 -2.45
C HIS A 250 -6.26 -17.89 -2.79
N ALA A 251 -6.58 -19.12 -3.22
CA ALA A 251 -7.97 -19.54 -3.44
C ALA A 251 -8.81 -19.46 -2.16
N ALA A 252 -8.24 -19.86 -1.01
CA ALA A 252 -8.91 -19.70 0.27
C ALA A 252 -9.08 -18.21 0.62
N LEU A 253 -8.06 -17.37 0.41
CA LEU A 253 -8.17 -15.92 0.63
C LEU A 253 -9.28 -15.28 -0.22
N ALA A 254 -9.38 -15.65 -1.50
CA ALA A 254 -10.43 -15.20 -2.40
C ALA A 254 -11.82 -15.64 -1.90
N GLN A 255 -11.97 -16.89 -1.46
CA GLN A 255 -13.22 -17.38 -0.88
C GLN A 255 -13.62 -16.60 0.37
N ALA A 256 -12.68 -16.34 1.30
CA ALA A 256 -12.95 -15.50 2.46
C ALA A 256 -13.35 -14.08 2.06
N THR A 257 -12.71 -13.52 1.04
CA THR A 257 -13.03 -12.19 0.51
C THR A 257 -14.45 -12.14 -0.01
N THR A 258 -14.89 -13.13 -0.78
CA THR A 258 -16.29 -13.23 -1.23
C THR A 258 -17.25 -13.30 -0.05
N ILE A 259 -16.99 -14.14 0.95
CA ILE A 259 -17.85 -14.28 2.13
C ILE A 259 -17.97 -12.93 2.87
N LEU A 260 -16.84 -12.27 3.12
CA LEU A 260 -16.79 -11.03 3.89
C LEU A 260 -17.36 -9.82 3.14
N HIS A 261 -17.26 -9.82 1.81
CA HIS A 261 -17.89 -8.79 0.98
C HIS A 261 -19.42 -8.85 1.07
N HIS A 262 -20.00 -10.06 1.10
CA HIS A 262 -21.45 -10.23 1.25
C HIS A 262 -21.93 -10.03 2.68
N ASN A 263 -21.14 -10.49 3.66
CA ASN A 263 -21.48 -10.34 5.08
C ASN A 263 -20.22 -10.14 5.93
N PRO A 264 -19.85 -8.88 6.22
CA PRO A 264 -18.71 -8.51 7.08
C PRO A 264 -18.67 -9.20 8.44
N ARG A 265 -19.85 -9.48 9.03
CA ARG A 265 -19.96 -10.09 10.37
C ARG A 265 -19.59 -11.57 10.38
N SER A 266 -19.41 -12.18 9.22
CA SER A 266 -19.11 -13.62 9.10
C SER A 266 -17.70 -13.98 9.55
N CYS A 267 -16.81 -13.02 9.81
CA CYS A 267 -15.42 -13.28 10.17
C CYS A 267 -15.29 -14.21 11.38
N ALA A 268 -16.00 -13.92 12.47
CA ALA A 268 -15.95 -14.72 13.70
C ALA A 268 -16.53 -16.13 13.53
N SER A 269 -17.46 -16.31 12.59
CA SER A 269 -18.12 -17.59 12.30
C SER A 269 -17.55 -18.30 11.06
N MET A 270 -16.47 -17.80 10.46
CA MET A 270 -15.96 -18.32 9.19
C MET A 270 -15.33 -19.70 9.40
N ARG A 271 -15.84 -20.71 8.67
CA ARG A 271 -15.40 -22.12 8.76
C ARG A 271 -14.73 -22.63 7.48
N VAL A 272 -13.95 -21.78 6.81
CA VAL A 272 -13.22 -22.20 5.60
C VAL A 272 -11.88 -22.84 6.01
N PRO A 273 -11.57 -24.08 5.55
CA PRO A 273 -10.31 -24.75 5.89
C PRO A 273 -9.08 -23.91 5.51
N GLY A 274 -8.11 -23.85 6.43
CA GLY A 274 -6.86 -23.12 6.18
C GLY A 274 -6.97 -21.60 6.25
N ILE A 275 -8.11 -21.06 6.70
CA ILE A 275 -8.33 -19.64 6.96
C ILE A 275 -8.40 -19.37 8.46
N ARG A 276 -7.80 -18.26 8.88
CA ARG A 276 -7.99 -17.65 10.19
C ARG A 276 -8.46 -16.22 9.98
N CYS A 277 -9.64 -15.90 10.47
CA CYS A 277 -10.18 -14.54 10.43
C CYS A 277 -10.11 -13.94 11.83
N LEU A 278 -9.41 -12.83 12.00
CA LEU A 278 -9.15 -12.18 13.28
C LEU A 278 -9.86 -10.83 13.29
N VAL A 279 -10.89 -10.69 14.13
CA VAL A 279 -11.61 -9.42 14.31
C VAL A 279 -10.89 -8.60 15.37
N THR A 280 -10.68 -7.31 15.09
CA THR A 280 -10.14 -6.36 16.06
C THR A 280 -11.25 -5.93 17.03
N PRO A 281 -11.04 -5.99 18.36
CA PRO A 281 -12.02 -5.47 19.32
C PRO A 281 -12.32 -3.98 19.11
N ALA A 282 -13.51 -3.53 19.55
CA ALA A 282 -13.99 -2.17 19.25
C ALA A 282 -13.15 -1.03 19.88
N ASP A 283 -12.46 -1.31 20.99
CA ASP A 283 -11.58 -0.34 21.68
C ASP A 283 -10.11 -0.40 21.19
N ASP A 284 -9.82 -1.28 20.24
CA ASP A 284 -8.48 -1.47 19.69
C ASP A 284 -8.45 -1.00 18.23
N THR A 285 -7.29 -0.55 17.76
CA THR A 285 -7.09 -0.15 16.36
C THR A 285 -6.07 -1.04 15.70
N LEU A 286 -6.40 -1.55 14.52
CA LEU A 286 -5.45 -2.23 13.64
C LEU A 286 -5.43 -1.49 12.32
N GLU A 287 -4.33 -0.81 12.05
CA GLU A 287 -4.17 0.04 10.88
C GLU A 287 -3.05 -0.47 10.00
N ALA A 288 -3.16 -0.21 8.71
CA ALA A 288 -2.10 -0.46 7.76
C ALA A 288 -1.41 0.85 7.37
N GLY A 289 -0.09 0.80 7.34
CA GLY A 289 0.74 1.91 6.91
C GLY A 289 1.73 1.51 5.82
N ILE A 290 2.19 2.50 5.08
CA ILE A 290 3.24 2.39 4.08
C ILE A 290 4.60 2.56 4.77
N ALA A 291 5.43 1.53 4.68
CA ALA A 291 6.80 1.53 5.17
C ALA A 291 7.66 2.50 4.35
N VAL A 292 8.22 3.48 5.03
CA VAL A 292 9.20 4.43 4.50
C VAL A 292 10.34 4.62 5.51
N THR A 293 11.39 5.33 5.10
CA THR A 293 12.49 5.70 5.99
C THR A 293 12.56 7.22 6.10
N VAL A 294 12.51 7.76 7.31
CA VAL A 294 12.61 9.20 7.60
C VAL A 294 13.88 9.43 8.43
N GLN A 295 14.85 10.19 7.92
CA GLN A 295 16.18 10.39 8.54
C GLN A 295 16.85 9.08 9.00
N GLY A 296 16.78 8.04 8.15
CA GLY A 296 17.34 6.73 8.46
C GLY A 296 16.48 5.85 9.39
N VAL A 297 15.40 6.39 9.95
CA VAL A 297 14.50 5.67 10.85
C VAL A 297 13.31 5.10 10.08
N ALA A 298 12.96 3.84 10.30
CA ALA A 298 11.79 3.23 9.68
C ALA A 298 10.49 3.79 10.28
N VAL A 299 9.60 4.27 9.42
CA VAL A 299 8.30 4.86 9.77
C VAL A 299 7.22 4.22 8.91
N ALA A 300 6.05 3.99 9.50
CA ALA A 300 4.84 3.60 8.78
C ALA A 300 3.95 4.83 8.63
N ALA A 301 3.75 5.30 7.40
CA ALA A 301 2.81 6.38 7.09
C ALA A 301 1.39 5.80 6.93
N PRO A 302 0.34 6.39 7.49
CA PRO A 302 -1.04 5.88 7.35
C PRO A 302 -1.46 5.77 5.87
N LEU A 303 -2.45 4.93 5.56
CA LEU A 303 -3.05 4.82 4.21
C LEU A 303 -4.36 5.64 4.13
N PRO A 304 -4.58 6.48 3.10
CA PRO A 304 -3.59 6.93 2.10
C PRO A 304 -2.45 7.71 2.75
N GLY A 305 -1.23 7.52 2.24
CA GLY A 305 0.01 8.06 2.82
C GLY A 305 0.73 9.07 1.94
N SER A 306 1.19 10.19 2.51
CA SER A 306 2.03 11.23 1.91
C SER A 306 3.32 11.48 2.71
N VAL A 307 4.26 12.21 2.13
CA VAL A 307 5.49 12.63 2.83
C VAL A 307 5.15 13.40 4.11
N ARG A 308 4.18 14.31 4.09
CA ARG A 308 3.70 15.02 5.27
C ARG A 308 3.20 14.07 6.35
N GLN A 309 2.40 13.08 5.98
CA GLN A 309 1.91 12.07 6.93
C GLN A 309 3.05 11.19 7.48
N ALA A 310 4.07 10.87 6.67
CA ALA A 310 5.26 10.18 7.16
C ALA A 310 6.07 11.02 8.15
N LEU A 311 6.24 12.33 7.90
CA LEU A 311 6.89 13.25 8.83
C LEU A 311 6.10 13.37 10.14
N ASN A 312 4.78 13.53 10.06
CA ASN A 312 3.90 13.53 11.24
C ASN A 312 4.01 12.21 12.03
N ALA A 313 4.04 11.07 11.34
CA ALA A 313 4.23 9.76 11.96
C ALA A 313 5.63 9.57 12.58
N ALA A 314 6.62 10.36 12.15
CA ALA A 314 7.93 10.48 12.77
C ALA A 314 7.97 11.47 13.95
N GLY A 315 6.84 12.09 14.30
CA GLY A 315 6.73 13.08 15.38
C GLY A 315 7.03 14.52 14.96
N LEU A 316 7.11 14.80 13.66
CA LEU A 316 7.42 16.12 13.12
C LEU A 316 6.13 16.78 12.61
N TYR A 317 5.55 17.67 13.41
CA TYR A 317 4.26 18.29 13.11
C TYR A 317 4.39 19.65 12.39
N ASP A 318 5.49 20.39 12.60
CA ASP A 318 5.80 21.60 11.84
C ASP A 318 6.61 21.27 10.59
N THR A 319 5.94 20.67 9.61
CA THR A 319 6.60 20.18 8.39
C THR A 319 6.91 21.27 7.37
N ASN A 320 6.31 22.45 7.50
CA ASN A 320 6.42 23.51 6.49
C ASN A 320 7.82 24.14 6.49
N THR A 321 8.49 24.18 7.64
CA THR A 321 9.88 24.66 7.73
C THR A 321 10.87 23.71 7.04
N LEU A 322 10.54 22.42 6.95
CA LEU A 322 11.37 21.38 6.33
C LEU A 322 11.28 21.36 4.81
N ALA A 323 10.24 21.94 4.20
CA ALA A 323 9.97 21.83 2.77
C ALA A 323 11.18 22.20 1.91
N ARG A 324 11.91 23.26 2.28
CA ARG A 324 13.04 23.80 1.49
C ARG A 324 14.28 22.92 1.47
N THR A 325 14.50 22.11 2.50
CA THR A 325 15.65 21.21 2.60
C THR A 325 15.27 19.75 2.33
N LEU A 326 13.97 19.47 2.18
CA LEU A 326 13.43 18.15 1.97
C LEU A 326 14.02 17.49 0.71
N ARG A 327 14.49 16.25 0.90
CA ARG A 327 14.97 15.35 -0.15
C ARG A 327 14.19 14.06 -0.06
N VAL A 328 13.52 13.71 -1.15
CA VAL A 328 12.80 12.45 -1.28
C VAL A 328 13.45 11.59 -2.35
N LEU A 329 13.82 10.37 -1.98
CA LEU A 329 14.23 9.34 -2.91
C LEU A 329 13.14 8.29 -3.03
N ARG A 330 12.73 7.98 -4.26
CA ARG A 330 11.69 6.99 -4.56
C ARG A 330 12.28 5.74 -5.21
N PRO A 331 11.80 4.54 -4.86
CA PRO A 331 12.18 3.31 -5.55
C PRO A 331 11.77 3.30 -7.03
N TYR A 332 12.71 2.99 -7.90
CA TYR A 332 12.51 2.76 -9.33
C TYR A 332 13.41 1.60 -9.77
N GLN A 333 12.81 0.51 -10.24
CA GLN A 333 13.52 -0.67 -10.76
C GLN A 333 14.65 -1.19 -9.83
N GLY A 334 14.43 -1.14 -8.51
CA GLY A 334 15.40 -1.60 -7.50
C GLY A 334 16.39 -0.53 -7.01
N HIS A 335 16.37 0.68 -7.59
CA HIS A 335 17.22 1.80 -7.20
C HIS A 335 16.41 2.91 -6.53
N LEU A 336 17.05 3.67 -5.65
CA LEU A 336 16.46 4.88 -5.09
C LEU A 336 16.91 6.08 -5.91
N ILE A 337 15.94 6.82 -6.43
CA ILE A 337 16.20 7.96 -7.31
C ILE A 337 15.51 9.23 -6.80
N PRO A 338 16.10 10.40 -7.02
CA PRO A 338 15.57 11.66 -6.50
C PRO A 338 14.24 12.04 -7.13
N VAL A 339 13.38 12.66 -6.33
CA VAL A 339 12.17 13.35 -6.79
C VAL A 339 12.42 14.86 -6.78
N HIS A 340 12.30 15.49 -7.94
CA HIS A 340 12.35 16.94 -8.08
C HIS A 340 10.95 17.52 -8.16
N ALA A 341 10.73 18.68 -7.56
CA ALA A 341 9.47 19.39 -7.56
C ALA A 341 9.65 20.84 -8.02
N PRO A 342 8.65 21.45 -8.67
CA PRO A 342 8.71 22.83 -9.16
C PRO A 342 8.77 23.83 -8.00
N ASN A 343 8.16 23.47 -6.86
CA ASN A 343 8.32 24.17 -5.60
C ASN A 343 8.59 23.13 -4.49
N PRO A 344 9.34 23.48 -3.43
CA PRO A 344 9.69 22.53 -2.38
C PRO A 344 8.49 22.02 -1.57
N ASP A 345 7.46 22.86 -1.39
CA ASP A 345 6.27 22.52 -0.61
C ASP A 345 5.50 21.33 -1.19
N ALA A 346 5.50 21.19 -2.52
CA ALA A 346 4.79 20.09 -3.16
C ALA A 346 5.41 18.71 -2.89
N LEU A 347 6.64 18.63 -2.37
CA LEU A 347 7.19 17.37 -1.89
C LEU A 347 6.49 16.88 -0.63
N LEU A 348 5.90 17.77 0.18
CA LEU A 348 5.16 17.38 1.39
C LEU A 348 3.88 16.61 1.04
N ASP A 349 3.23 16.98 -0.05
CA ASP A 349 1.98 16.35 -0.48
C ASP A 349 2.20 15.19 -1.46
N LEU A 350 3.47 14.83 -1.70
CA LEU A 350 3.81 13.65 -2.49
C LEU A 350 3.27 12.39 -1.80
N VAL A 351 2.29 11.74 -2.44
CA VAL A 351 1.76 10.44 -1.99
C VAL A 351 2.82 9.37 -2.14
N LEU A 352 2.94 8.49 -1.14
CA LEU A 352 3.94 7.43 -1.02
C LEU A 352 3.46 6.12 -1.66
N SER A 353 4.39 5.35 -2.21
CA SER A 353 4.17 4.03 -2.80
C SER A 353 4.94 2.90 -2.08
N GLY A 354 5.74 3.25 -1.07
CA GLY A 354 6.48 2.32 -0.20
C GLY A 354 7.95 2.21 -0.57
N GLY A 355 8.79 2.19 0.47
CA GLY A 355 10.25 2.09 0.33
C GLY A 355 10.96 3.41 0.09
N GLU A 356 10.24 4.55 0.07
CA GLU A 356 10.86 5.86 -0.02
C GLU A 356 11.83 6.16 1.12
N ARG A 357 12.83 6.99 0.82
CA ARG A 357 13.70 7.63 1.82
C ARG A 357 13.44 9.12 1.82
N ILE A 358 13.12 9.64 2.99
CA ILE A 358 12.83 11.05 3.26
C ILE A 358 13.91 11.57 4.20
N SER A 359 14.54 12.67 3.82
CA SER A 359 15.60 13.34 4.58
C SER A 359 15.50 14.85 4.35
N TRP A 360 16.17 15.63 5.17
CA TRP A 360 16.27 17.09 5.03
C TRP A 360 17.59 17.59 5.61
#